data_AF-A0A923WAP4-F1
#
_entry.id   AF-A0A923WAP4-F1
#
_cell.length_a   1.000
_cell.length_b   1.000
_cell.length_c   1.000
_cell.angle_alpha   90.00
_cell.angle_beta   90.00
_cell.angle_gamma   90.00
#
_symmetry.space_group_name_H-M   'P 1'
#
loop_
_entity.id
_entity.type
_entity.pdbx_description
1 polymer ?
#
loop_
_entity_poly.entity_id
_entity_poly.type
_entity_poly.pdbx_seq_one_letter_code
_entity_poly.pdbx_strand_id
1 'polypeptide(L)'
;EDLHAITADEQVLHVRGEYLALIEMHRLFNVADAISNPTQAIVVIVQAEGMRFALLVDQLVGQHQVVVKNLETNYRKVPGISAATILGDGNVALIIDVAAIQRTHREHKAKAR
;
A
#
# COMPACT_ATOMS: atom_id res chain seq x y z
N GLU A 1 8.84 -17.73 7.60
CA GLU A 1 8.83 -17.78 9.08
C GLU A 1 8.56 -16.41 9.72
N ASP A 2 8.61 -15.33 8.94
CA ASP A 2 8.49 -13.95 9.43
C ASP A 2 7.07 -13.35 9.39
N LEU A 3 6.08 -14.07 8.86
CA LEU A 3 4.71 -13.58 8.74
C LEU A 3 3.86 -14.14 9.89
N HIS A 4 3.26 -13.26 10.69
CA HIS A 4 2.42 -13.64 11.82
C HIS A 4 1.02 -13.03 11.69
N ALA A 5 -0.02 -13.84 11.87
CA ALA A 5 -1.39 -13.33 11.93
C ALA A 5 -1.71 -12.82 13.34
N ILE A 6 -2.27 -11.62 13.43
CA ILE A 6 -2.80 -11.05 14.69
C ILE A 6 -4.30 -11.37 14.81
N THR A 7 -5.04 -11.29 13.71
CA THR A 7 -6.45 -11.72 13.59
C THR A 7 -6.66 -12.38 12.23
N ALA A 8 -7.88 -12.84 11.91
CA ALA A 8 -8.18 -13.47 10.62
C ALA A 8 -7.87 -12.56 9.41
N ASP A 9 -7.96 -11.24 9.59
CA ASP A 9 -7.77 -10.25 8.53
C ASP A 9 -6.52 -9.36 8.73
N GLU A 10 -5.73 -9.60 9.77
CA GLU A 10 -4.58 -8.77 10.09
C GLU A 10 -3.30 -9.58 10.17
N GLN A 11 -2.30 -9.15 9.40
CA GLN A 11 -0.98 -9.74 9.37
C GLN A 11 0.07 -8.71 9.80
N VAL A 12 1.12 -9.21 10.44
CA VAL A 12 2.34 -8.46 10.71
C VAL A 12 3.54 -9.20 10.14
N LEU A 13 4.50 -8.42 9.66
CA LEU A 13 5.80 -8.88 9.25
C LEU A 13 6.81 -8.64 10.38
N HIS A 14 7.45 -9.71 10.83
CA HIS A 14 8.59 -9.64 11.73
C HIS A 14 9.88 -9.49 10.91
N VAL A 15 10.55 -8.34 11.01
CA VAL A 15 11.78 -8.08 10.26
C VAL A 15 12.79 -7.37 11.14
N ARG A 16 14.00 -7.91 11.23
CA ARG A 16 15.12 -7.35 12.03
C ARG A 16 14.73 -7.05 13.49
N GLY A 17 13.90 -7.89 14.11
CA GLY A 17 13.48 -7.74 15.51
C GLY A 17 12.31 -6.77 15.75
N GLU A 18 11.66 -6.29 14.69
CA GLU A 18 10.51 -5.39 14.75
C GLU A 18 9.29 -6.02 14.07
N TYR A 19 8.10 -5.78 14.65
CA TYR A 19 6.82 -6.16 14.03
C TYR A 19 6.24 -4.97 13.29
N LEU A 20 6.09 -5.12 11.97
CA LEU A 20 5.49 -4.13 11.08
C LEU A 20 4.09 -4.57 10.66
N ALA A 21 3.12 -3.65 10.69
CA ALA A 21 1.81 -3.91 10.09
C ALA A 21 1.99 -4.22 8.60
N LEU A 22 1.42 -5.34 8.13
CA LEU A 22 1.42 -5.69 6.72
C LEU A 22 0.08 -5.29 6.10
N ILE A 23 0.14 -4.36 5.15
CA ILE A 23 -1.01 -3.86 4.41
C ILE A 23 -1.05 -4.51 3.04
N GLU A 24 -2.08 -5.31 2.79
CA GLU A 24 -2.32 -5.95 1.51
C GLU A 24 -2.92 -4.96 0.51
N MET A 25 -2.10 -4.48 -0.44
CA MET A 25 -2.51 -3.40 -1.35
C MET A 25 -3.70 -3.77 -2.23
N HIS A 26 -3.78 -5.04 -2.62
CA HIS A 26 -4.89 -5.54 -3.42
C HIS A 26 -6.22 -5.50 -2.66
N ARG A 27 -6.23 -5.80 -1.34
CA ARG A 27 -7.44 -5.67 -0.52
C ARG A 27 -7.85 -4.21 -0.36
N LEU A 28 -6.88 -3.33 -0.10
CA LEU A 28 -7.13 -1.92 0.11
C LEU A 28 -7.77 -1.24 -1.11
N PHE A 29 -7.31 -1.58 -2.32
CA PHE A 29 -7.80 -1.00 -3.56
C PHE A 29 -8.80 -1.90 -4.31
N ASN A 30 -9.22 -3.01 -3.71
CA ASN A 30 -10.14 -3.99 -4.31
C ASN A 30 -9.70 -4.44 -5.72
N VAL A 31 -8.42 -4.77 -5.85
CA VAL A 31 -7.82 -5.25 -7.12
C VAL A 31 -8.08 -6.75 -7.23
N ALA A 32 -8.84 -7.15 -8.24
CA ALA A 32 -9.06 -8.56 -8.57
C ALA A 32 -7.78 -9.20 -9.13
N ASP A 33 -7.67 -10.52 -9.00
CA ASP A 33 -6.60 -11.35 -9.58
C ASP A 33 -5.17 -10.99 -9.13
N ALA A 34 -5.03 -10.26 -8.02
CA ALA A 34 -3.73 -9.97 -7.42
C ALA A 34 -3.08 -11.21 -6.79
N ILE A 35 -1.75 -11.17 -6.64
CA ILE A 35 -1.01 -12.25 -5.99
C ILE A 35 -1.25 -12.18 -4.49
N SER A 36 -2.13 -13.06 -4.01
CA SER A 36 -2.52 -13.13 -2.60
C SER A 36 -1.55 -13.95 -1.76
N ASN A 37 -0.72 -14.82 -2.38
CA ASN A 37 0.29 -15.59 -1.66
C ASN A 37 1.50 -14.70 -1.34
N PRO A 38 1.77 -14.40 -0.05
CA PRO A 38 2.89 -13.52 0.32
C PRO A 38 4.26 -14.06 -0.08
N THR A 39 4.41 -15.37 -0.30
CA THR A 39 5.68 -15.97 -0.74
C THR A 39 5.98 -15.76 -2.23
N GLN A 40 4.98 -15.31 -3.00
CA GLN A 40 5.10 -14.98 -4.42
C GLN A 40 5.00 -13.48 -4.69
N ALA A 41 4.67 -12.70 -3.66
CA ALA A 41 4.60 -11.26 -3.67
C ALA A 41 5.89 -10.64 -3.14
N ILE A 42 5.98 -9.32 -3.25
CA ILE A 42 7.06 -8.50 -2.72
C ILE A 42 6.53 -7.69 -1.54
N VAL A 43 7.31 -7.64 -0.46
CA VAL A 43 7.02 -6.76 0.68
C VAL A 43 7.90 -5.51 0.61
N VAL A 44 7.27 -4.34 0.60
CA VAL A 44 7.94 -3.04 0.60
C VAL A 44 7.78 -2.38 1.98
N ILE A 45 8.90 -2.13 2.66
CA ILE A 45 8.89 -1.40 3.93
C ILE A 45 8.93 0.10 3.64
N VAL A 46 7.94 0.82 4.14
CA VAL A 46 7.81 2.27 3.98
C VAL A 46 7.73 2.96 5.34
N GLN A 47 8.10 4.24 5.38
CA GLN A 47 7.97 5.08 6.56
C GLN A 47 7.18 6.35 6.20
N ALA A 48 6.10 6.59 6.94
CA ALA A 48 5.29 7.81 6.81
C ALA A 48 4.93 8.31 8.20
N GLU A 49 4.99 9.64 8.41
CA GLU A 49 4.66 10.27 9.70
C GLU A 49 5.38 9.64 10.91
N GLY A 50 6.65 9.25 10.73
CA GLY A 50 7.46 8.62 11.78
C GLY A 50 7.10 7.16 12.09
N MET A 51 6.16 6.55 11.34
CA MET A 51 5.72 5.18 11.53
C MET A 51 6.18 4.30 10.36
N ARG A 52 6.74 3.13 10.68
CA ARG A 52 7.12 2.12 9.70
C ARG A 52 6.02 1.07 9.54
N PHE A 53 5.81 0.63 8.31
CA PHE A 53 4.86 -0.43 7.96
C PHE A 53 5.27 -1.10 6.65
N ALA A 54 4.68 -2.25 6.37
CA ALA A 54 4.96 -3.07 5.21
C ALA A 54 3.78 -3.06 4.24
N LEU A 55 4.07 -2.98 2.95
CA LEU A 55 3.08 -3.08 1.87
C LEU A 55 3.31 -4.39 1.12
N LEU A 56 2.27 -5.20 0.94
CA LEU A 56 2.31 -6.37 0.07
C LEU A 56 1.90 -5.96 -1.35
N VAL A 57 2.81 -6.13 -2.31
CA VAL A 57 2.61 -5.82 -3.73
C VAL A 57 3.03 -6.99 -4.60
N ASP A 58 2.46 -7.12 -5.79
CA ASP A 58 2.75 -8.25 -6.68
C ASP A 58 4.21 -8.22 -7.17
N GLN A 59 4.69 -7.05 -7.59
CA GLN A 59 6.01 -6.90 -8.19
C GLN A 59 6.58 -5.50 -8.06
N LEU A 60 7.90 -5.39 -8.20
CA LEU A 60 8.63 -4.13 -8.28
C LEU A 60 9.04 -3.90 -9.73
N VAL A 61 8.36 -2.97 -10.40
CA VAL A 61 8.60 -2.68 -11.83
C VAL A 61 9.85 -1.82 -12.02
N GLY A 62 10.22 -1.02 -11.03
CA GLY A 62 11.42 -0.18 -11.03
C GLY A 62 11.15 1.25 -10.56
N GLN A 63 12.11 2.14 -10.82
CA GLN A 63 12.00 3.57 -10.53
C GLN A 63 11.82 4.34 -11.84
N HIS A 64 10.73 5.11 -11.94
CA HIS A 64 10.43 5.93 -13.11
C HIS A 64 10.41 7.42 -12.75
N GLN A 65 10.98 8.26 -13.61
CA GLN A 65 10.73 9.70 -13.58
C GLN A 65 9.39 9.97 -14.28
N VAL A 66 8.46 10.60 -13.56
CA VAL A 66 7.08 10.77 -14.03
C VAL A 66 6.63 12.22 -13.86
N VAL A 67 5.77 12.69 -14.77
CA VAL A 67 5.11 14.00 -14.65
C VAL A 67 3.83 13.82 -13.86
N VAL A 68 3.76 14.40 -12.67
CA VAL A 68 2.60 14.29 -11.79
C VAL A 68 1.44 15.13 -12.34
N LYS A 69 0.25 14.51 -12.44
CA LYS A 69 -1.01 15.19 -12.77
C LYS A 69 -1.87 15.24 -11.51
N ASN A 70 -2.22 16.45 -11.07
CA ASN A 70 -3.09 16.62 -9.92
C ASN A 70 -4.52 16.15 -10.28
N LEU A 71 -5.07 15.27 -9.47
CA LEU A 71 -6.45 14.76 -9.60
C LEU A 71 -7.49 15.73 -9.01
N GLU A 72 -7.09 16.69 -8.19
CA GLU A 72 -7.98 17.55 -7.40
C GLU A 72 -8.80 18.57 -8.21
N THR A 73 -8.36 18.95 -9.42
CA THR A 73 -9.02 20.03 -10.18
C THR A 73 -10.27 19.57 -10.92
N ASN A 74 -10.42 18.27 -11.22
CA ASN A 74 -11.54 17.75 -12.04
C ASN A 74 -12.17 16.45 -11.51
N TYR A 75 -11.59 15.80 -10.51
CA TYR A 75 -12.03 14.48 -10.04
C TYR A 75 -12.29 14.46 -8.52
N ARG A 76 -13.21 13.59 -8.10
CA ARG A 76 -13.42 13.32 -6.67
C ARG A 76 -12.16 12.70 -6.07
N LYS A 77 -11.80 13.11 -4.84
CA LYS A 77 -10.71 12.49 -4.09
C LYS A 77 -10.96 11.00 -3.95
N VAL A 78 -10.01 10.19 -4.40
CA VAL A 78 -10.01 8.74 -4.18
C VAL A 78 -9.19 8.47 -2.91
N PRO A 79 -9.77 7.86 -1.86
CA PRO A 79 -9.03 7.55 -0.64
C PRO A 79 -7.75 6.77 -0.94
N GLY A 80 -6.63 7.18 -0.32
CA GLY A 80 -5.33 6.54 -0.52
C GLY A 80 -4.58 6.94 -1.79
N ILE A 81 -5.11 7.84 -2.61
CA ILE A 81 -4.47 8.32 -3.86
C ILE A 81 -4.22 9.82 -3.78
N SER A 82 -3.00 10.25 -4.11
CA SER A 82 -2.60 11.66 -4.15
C SER A 82 -2.62 12.25 -5.56
N ALA A 83 -2.29 11.45 -6.58
CA ALA A 83 -2.19 11.93 -7.96
C ALA A 83 -2.21 10.76 -8.97
N ALA A 84 -2.15 11.10 -10.25
CA ALA A 84 -1.95 10.14 -11.33
C ALA A 84 -0.83 10.61 -12.26
N THR A 85 -0.30 9.70 -13.07
CA THR A 85 0.64 10.01 -14.14
C THR A 85 0.41 9.10 -15.34
N ILE A 86 0.92 9.51 -16.49
CA ILE A 86 0.93 8.71 -17.71
C ILE A 86 2.36 8.23 -17.91
N LEU A 87 2.54 6.91 -17.98
CA LEU A 87 3.81 6.25 -18.22
C LEU A 87 4.20 6.38 -19.70
N GLY A 88 5.47 6.11 -20.02
CA GLY A 88 5.99 6.23 -21.39
C GLY A 88 5.36 5.27 -22.42
N ASP A 89 4.68 4.22 -21.93
CA ASP A 89 3.91 3.26 -22.72
C ASP A 89 2.43 3.66 -22.88
N GLY A 90 2.02 4.81 -22.33
CA GLY A 90 0.64 5.31 -22.37
C GLY A 90 -0.25 4.82 -21.24
N ASN A 91 0.23 3.91 -20.37
CA ASN A 91 -0.56 3.43 -19.24
C ASN A 91 -0.69 4.52 -18.15
N VAL A 92 -1.84 4.52 -17.47
CA VAL A 92 -2.08 5.40 -16.32
C VAL A 92 -1.58 4.71 -15.06
N ALA A 93 -0.73 5.40 -14.31
CA ALA A 93 -0.28 4.97 -12.98
C ALA A 93 -0.83 5.91 -11.90
N LEU A 94 -1.25 5.32 -10.79
CA LEU A 94 -1.76 6.04 -9.62
C LEU A 94 -0.62 6.24 -8.60
N ILE A 95 -0.54 7.45 -8.04
CA ILE A 95 0.42 7.79 -6.99
C ILE A 95 -0.31 7.65 -5.65
N ILE A 96 0.20 6.74 -4.83
CA ILE A 96 -0.39 6.37 -3.56
C ILE A 96 0.02 7.36 -2.46
N ASP A 97 -0.94 7.78 -1.63
CA ASP A 97 -0.68 8.52 -0.39
C ASP A 97 -0.47 7.52 0.76
N VAL A 98 0.79 7.14 0.98
CA VAL A 98 1.18 6.19 2.04
C VAL A 98 0.82 6.68 3.45
N ALA A 99 0.80 8.00 3.69
CA ALA A 99 0.40 8.54 4.98
C ALA A 99 -1.11 8.40 5.19
N ALA A 100 -1.92 8.67 4.16
CA ALA A 100 -3.37 8.45 4.21
C ALA A 100 -3.70 6.97 4.44
N ILE A 101 -3.04 6.06 3.73
CA ILE A 101 -3.21 4.60 3.92
C ILE A 101 -2.97 4.22 5.36
N GLN A 102 -1.86 4.69 5.93
CA GLN A 102 -1.48 4.35 7.30
C GLN A 102 -2.52 4.90 8.31
N ARG A 103 -3.04 6.12 8.10
CA ARG A 103 -4.10 6.70 8.94
C ARG A 103 -5.37 5.87 8.88
N THR A 104 -5.84 5.53 7.67
CA THR A 104 -7.03 4.69 7.46
C THR A 104 -6.85 3.32 8.10
N HIS A 105 -5.68 2.69 7.97
CA HIS A 105 -5.39 1.40 8.60
C HIS A 105 -5.45 1.49 10.15
N ARG A 106 -4.92 2.57 10.75
CA ARG A 106 -5.03 2.80 12.21
C ARG A 106 -6.47 3.01 12.67
N GLU A 107 -7.27 3.76 11.92
CA GLU A 107 -8.68 4.02 12.26
C GLU A 107 -9.52 2.75 12.27
N HIS A 108 -9.30 1.84 11.32
CA HIS A 108 -9.95 0.53 11.31
C HIS A 108 -9.56 -0.30 12.54
N LYS A 109 -8.27 -0.30 12.92
CA LYS A 109 -7.78 -0.97 14.13
C LYS A 109 -8.38 -0.41 15.42
N ALA A 110 -8.60 0.90 15.49
CA ALA A 110 -9.19 1.55 16.67
C ALA A 110 -10.68 1.23 16.84
N LYS A 111 -11.42 1.00 15.75
CA LYS A 111 -12.86 0.65 15.77
C LYS A 111 -13.12 -0.84 15.96
N ALA A 112 -12.15 -1.70 15.67
CA ALA A 112 -12.22 -3.15 15.85
C ALA A 112 -11.85 -3.62 17.28
N ARG A 113 -11.49 -2.68 18.17
CA ARG A 113 -11.24 -2.89 19.60
C ARG A 113 -12.42 -2.38 20.42
#